data_AF-A0AAD8RD21-F1
#
_entry.id   AF-A0AAD8RD21-F1
#
_cell.length_a   1.000
_cell.length_b   1.000
_cell.length_c   1.000
_cell.angle_alpha   90.00
_cell.angle_beta   90.00
_cell.angle_gamma   90.00
#
_symmetry.space_group_name_H-M   'P 1'
#
loop_
_entity.id
_entity.type
_entity.pdbx_description
1 polymer ?
#
loop_
_entity_poly.entity_id
_entity_poly.type
_entity_poly.pdbx_seq_one_letter_code
_entity_poly.pdbx_strand_id
1 'polypeptide(L)'
;MGIAEVALHTMPGAFAGHSPASSLPLRTDMRSMRKRGTNSFYRTLGGPPKFPELRPVECQCQRIDDLAGVIEAGNGTWANDMVNKASQVLGDVAVPGQALGGNASLSGNPEKVLPRRRNLSSVEDEAWDLLRESVVNYCGSPVGTIAANDPNDSNPANYDQVFIRDFIPSGIAFLLKGEYEIVRNFILHTLQLQSWEKTMDCHSPGQGLMPASFKVRTIPLDGDENATEEVLDPDFGEAAIGRVAPVDSGLWWIILLRAYGKCSGDLSVQERIDVQTGIKMILKLCLADGFDMFPTLLVTDGSCMIDRRMGIHGHPLEIQALFYSALLSAREMLTPEDGSADLIRALNNRLVALSFHIREYYWVDMQKLNEIYRYKTEEYSYDAVNKFNIYPDQVSPWLVEWIPPKGGYFIGNLQPAHMDFRFFSLGNLWSIVSSLATTQQSHAILDLIESKWSDLVAEMPLKICYPALENLEWKIITGSDPKNTPWSYHNGGSWPTLLWQLTVASLKMNRPEIAAKAVEIAERRIATDKWPEYYDTKRARFIGKQSRLYQTWSIAGYLVAKQLLDKPDAARILWNDEDTEILNAFSTNRKRGKKVLKKTYIV
;
A
#
# COMPACT_ATOMS: atom_id res chain seq x y z
N MET A 1 -10.98 68.49 21.77
CA MET A 1 -12.21 68.02 22.48
C MET A 1 -12.50 66.60 22.01
N GLY A 2 -12.52 65.54 22.78
CA GLY A 2 -12.05 65.22 24.13
C GLY A 2 -11.84 63.70 24.13
N ILE A 3 -10.80 63.24 24.82
CA ILE A 3 -10.41 61.84 24.99
C ILE A 3 -11.10 61.30 26.26
N ALA A 4 -11.57 60.06 26.23
CA ALA A 4 -11.81 59.19 27.40
C ALA A 4 -11.78 57.74 26.87
N GLU A 5 -10.71 56.96 27.01
CA GLU A 5 -10.09 56.30 28.18
C GLU A 5 -10.81 55.04 28.71
N VAL A 6 -9.97 54.06 29.01
CA VAL A 6 -10.13 52.61 29.18
C VAL A 6 -10.73 52.24 30.55
N ALA A 7 -11.41 51.09 30.64
CA ALA A 7 -11.59 50.36 31.90
C ALA A 7 -11.25 48.86 31.74
N LEU A 8 -10.00 48.52 32.08
CA LEU A 8 -9.58 47.19 32.50
C LEU A 8 -10.03 46.99 33.95
N HIS A 9 -10.57 45.81 34.27
CA HIS A 9 -10.69 45.35 35.65
C HIS A 9 -9.45 44.54 36.03
N THR A 10 -8.66 45.09 36.95
CA THR A 10 -7.70 44.40 37.81
C THR A 10 -8.06 44.65 39.27
N MET A 11 -7.92 43.63 40.11
CA MET A 11 -7.82 43.77 41.58
C MET A 11 -6.51 43.10 42.06
N PRO A 12 -5.91 43.56 43.18
CA PRO A 12 -4.46 43.57 43.47
C PRO A 12 -4.00 42.33 44.29
N GLY A 13 -2.75 41.85 44.19
CA GLY A 13 -1.51 42.37 44.81
C GLY A 13 -1.37 41.85 46.26
N ALA A 14 -0.39 41.00 46.64
CA ALA A 14 0.98 41.41 46.97
C ALA A 14 1.99 40.23 47.09
N PHE A 15 3.26 40.61 46.99
CA PHE A 15 4.52 39.86 46.79
C PHE A 15 5.27 39.43 48.08
N ALA A 16 6.33 38.62 47.82
CA ALA A 16 7.61 38.43 48.55
C ALA A 16 7.72 37.17 49.44
N GLY A 17 8.78 36.36 49.41
CA GLY A 17 10.05 36.39 48.67
C GLY A 17 10.97 35.19 49.03
N HIS A 18 12.05 35.05 48.25
CA HIS A 18 13.34 34.38 48.54
C HIS A 18 13.45 32.86 48.85
N SER A 19 14.22 32.19 47.97
CA SER A 19 15.05 30.97 48.16
C SER A 19 16.07 31.10 49.33
N PRO A 20 16.70 30.03 49.89
CA PRO A 20 17.50 29.04 49.14
C PRO A 20 17.59 27.59 49.70
N ALA A 21 18.42 26.80 49.02
CA ALA A 21 18.69 25.36 49.09
C ALA A 21 19.35 24.80 50.37
N SER A 22 19.23 23.47 50.55
CA SER A 22 20.22 22.52 51.12
C SER A 22 19.71 21.07 50.85
N SER A 23 20.35 20.24 50.01
CA SER A 23 21.58 19.42 50.17
C SER A 23 21.48 18.20 51.13
N LEU A 24 21.14 17.02 50.54
CA LEU A 24 21.72 15.65 50.74
C LEU A 24 21.70 14.98 52.14
N PRO A 25 21.98 13.65 52.31
CA PRO A 25 22.12 12.53 51.36
C PRO A 25 21.49 11.15 51.75
N LEU A 26 21.43 10.25 50.74
CA LEU A 26 21.67 8.78 50.71
C LEU A 26 21.59 7.91 51.99
N ARG A 27 20.84 6.79 51.93
CA ARG A 27 21.41 5.43 51.77
C ARG A 27 20.37 4.32 51.57
N THR A 28 20.84 3.36 50.79
CA THR A 28 20.41 1.99 50.45
C THR A 28 20.00 1.10 51.63
N ASP A 29 19.06 0.17 51.40
CA ASP A 29 19.35 -1.27 51.58
C ASP A 29 18.34 -2.21 50.88
N MET A 30 18.90 -3.19 50.16
CA MET A 30 18.26 -4.40 49.65
C MET A 30 17.99 -5.39 50.79
N ARG A 31 16.86 -6.12 50.76
CA ARG A 31 16.83 -7.60 50.92
C ARG A 31 15.42 -8.19 50.78
N SER A 32 15.28 -9.03 49.74
CA SER A 32 14.67 -10.37 49.73
C SER A 32 13.82 -10.81 50.95
N MET A 33 12.56 -11.19 50.71
CA MET A 33 12.01 -12.44 51.25
C MET A 33 10.88 -13.04 50.39
N ARG A 34 11.09 -14.29 49.98
CA ARG A 34 10.10 -15.28 49.52
C ARG A 34 9.30 -15.83 50.73
N LYS A 35 8.00 -16.09 50.56
CA LYS A 35 7.23 -17.30 50.97
C LYS A 35 5.74 -17.05 50.68
N ARG A 36 5.12 -17.76 49.72
CA ARG A 36 4.32 -19.01 49.89
C ARG A 36 3.18 -18.89 50.91
N GLY A 37 1.95 -19.07 50.42
CA GLY A 37 1.03 -20.08 50.99
C GLY A 37 -0.31 -19.60 51.53
N THR A 38 -1.35 -19.91 50.75
CA THR A 38 -2.64 -20.53 51.15
C THR A 38 -3.77 -19.74 51.83
N ASN A 39 -4.93 -19.90 51.17
CA ASN A 39 -6.31 -20.11 51.68
C ASN A 39 -7.28 -18.93 51.85
N SER A 40 -8.13 -18.80 50.83
CA SER A 40 -9.58 -19.09 50.88
C SER A 40 -10.41 -18.48 52.01
N PHE A 41 -11.26 -17.51 51.65
CA PHE A 41 -12.61 -17.38 52.23
C PHE A 41 -13.62 -17.08 51.11
N TYR A 42 -14.55 -18.01 50.92
CA TYR A 42 -15.77 -17.83 50.14
C TYR A 42 -16.75 -16.90 50.86
N ARG A 43 -17.37 -15.97 50.12
CA ARG A 43 -18.74 -15.53 50.40
C ARG A 43 -19.49 -15.29 49.09
N THR A 44 -20.55 -16.07 48.97
CA THR A 44 -21.64 -16.14 48.01
C THR A 44 -22.29 -14.78 47.72
N LEU A 45 -22.68 -14.55 46.45
CA LEU A 45 -23.97 -13.95 46.04
C LEU A 45 -24.10 -13.95 44.49
N GLY A 46 -25.19 -14.53 43.98
CA GLY A 46 -25.85 -14.16 42.71
C GLY A 46 -25.32 -14.78 41.41
N GLY A 47 -25.96 -15.84 40.92
CA GLY A 47 -25.68 -16.44 39.61
C GLY A 47 -26.32 -15.66 38.43
N PRO A 48 -25.77 -15.75 37.20
CA PRO A 48 -26.36 -15.19 36.00
C PRO A 48 -27.25 -16.23 35.27
N PRO A 49 -28.17 -15.78 34.39
CA PRO A 49 -29.16 -16.64 33.74
C PRO A 49 -28.54 -17.55 32.66
N LYS A 50 -29.09 -18.77 32.54
CA LYS A 50 -28.77 -19.73 31.49
C LYS A 50 -29.35 -19.24 30.15
N PHE A 51 -28.48 -19.01 29.16
CA PHE A 51 -28.84 -18.93 27.74
C PHE A 51 -28.62 -20.31 27.08
N PRO A 52 -29.43 -20.69 26.07
CA PRO A 52 -29.38 -22.01 25.46
C PRO A 52 -28.08 -22.22 24.67
N GLU A 53 -27.52 -23.44 24.79
CA GLU A 53 -26.37 -23.93 24.03
C GLU A 53 -26.56 -23.71 22.52
N LEU A 54 -25.69 -22.88 21.92
CA LEU A 54 -25.47 -22.87 20.48
C LEU A 54 -24.56 -24.06 20.15
N ARG A 55 -25.08 -24.98 19.33
CA ARG A 55 -24.30 -26.11 18.79
C ARG A 55 -23.16 -25.58 17.91
N PRO A 56 -21.97 -26.21 17.91
CA PRO A 56 -20.96 -25.94 16.90
C PRO A 56 -21.54 -26.33 15.53
N VAL A 57 -21.37 -25.47 14.53
CA VAL A 57 -21.62 -25.84 13.13
C VAL A 57 -20.44 -26.72 12.71
N GLU A 58 -20.66 -28.03 12.63
CA GLU A 58 -19.76 -28.95 11.95
C GLU A 58 -19.63 -28.51 10.49
N CYS A 59 -18.42 -28.11 10.09
CA CYS A 59 -18.11 -27.89 8.69
C CYS A 59 -17.93 -29.25 8.01
N GLN A 60 -19.00 -29.79 7.43
CA GLN A 60 -18.85 -30.86 6.45
C GLN A 60 -18.24 -30.27 5.18
N CYS A 61 -16.92 -30.40 5.05
CA CYS A 61 -16.21 -30.20 3.80
C CYS A 61 -16.74 -31.21 2.77
N GLN A 62 -17.71 -30.81 1.95
CA GLN A 62 -18.01 -31.54 0.73
C GLN A 62 -16.84 -31.34 -0.23
N ARG A 63 -16.14 -32.44 -0.53
CA ARG A 63 -15.28 -32.51 -1.72
C ARG A 63 -16.11 -32.10 -2.93
N ILE A 64 -15.54 -31.23 -3.77
CA ILE A 64 -16.05 -30.99 -5.12
C ILE A 64 -15.63 -32.21 -5.96
N ASP A 65 -16.37 -33.30 -5.80
CA ASP A 65 -16.32 -34.47 -6.66
C ASP A 65 -17.78 -34.89 -6.89
N ASP A 66 -18.43 -34.26 -7.87
CA ASP A 66 -19.59 -34.80 -8.59
C ASP A 66 -19.93 -33.92 -9.80
N LEU A 67 -19.14 -34.09 -10.87
CA LEU A 67 -19.63 -33.86 -12.23
C LEU A 67 -19.05 -34.92 -13.17
N ALA A 68 -19.28 -36.19 -12.83
CA ALA A 68 -19.05 -37.33 -13.71
C ALA A 68 -20.28 -38.25 -13.68
N GLY A 69 -21.42 -37.71 -14.13
CA GLY A 69 -22.64 -38.46 -14.36
C GLY A 69 -23.53 -37.64 -15.28
N VAL A 70 -23.78 -38.18 -16.48
CA VAL A 70 -24.58 -37.61 -17.57
C VAL A 70 -23.84 -36.68 -18.53
N ILE A 71 -22.82 -37.18 -19.24
CA ILE A 71 -22.71 -37.10 -20.72
C ILE A 71 -21.97 -38.37 -21.20
N GLU A 72 -22.65 -39.50 -21.24
CA GLU A 72 -22.32 -40.60 -22.16
C GLU A 72 -23.42 -40.64 -23.24
N ALA A 73 -23.12 -40.04 -24.41
CA ALA A 73 -23.53 -40.51 -25.73
C ALA A 73 -23.10 -39.47 -26.79
N GLY A 74 -22.04 -39.76 -27.55
CA GLY A 74 -21.84 -39.13 -28.86
C GLY A 74 -20.41 -38.73 -29.23
N ASN A 75 -19.67 -39.66 -29.84
CA ASN A 75 -18.63 -39.47 -30.88
C ASN A 75 -17.48 -38.47 -30.67
N GLY A 76 -16.31 -39.01 -30.28
CA GLY A 76 -15.29 -39.44 -31.25
C GLY A 76 -14.70 -38.42 -32.25
N THR A 77 -13.41 -38.15 -32.06
CA THR A 77 -12.40 -37.74 -33.07
C THR A 77 -12.56 -36.37 -33.73
N TRP A 78 -12.02 -35.32 -33.09
CA TRP A 78 -11.52 -34.10 -33.76
C TRP A 78 -10.67 -33.25 -32.81
N ALA A 79 -9.41 -33.66 -32.58
CA ALA A 79 -8.43 -32.81 -31.90
C ALA A 79 -6.95 -33.16 -32.17
N ASN A 80 -6.65 -34.15 -33.02
CA ASN A 80 -5.26 -34.57 -33.29
C ASN A 80 -4.74 -34.20 -34.70
N ASP A 81 -5.54 -33.51 -35.52
CA ASP A 81 -5.19 -33.20 -36.92
C ASP A 81 -4.77 -31.74 -37.19
N MET A 82 -4.79 -30.85 -36.18
CA MET A 82 -4.39 -29.45 -36.36
C MET A 82 -2.96 -29.12 -35.89
N VAL A 83 -2.31 -30.00 -35.13
CA VAL A 83 -0.93 -29.76 -34.64
C VAL A 83 0.13 -30.26 -35.64
N ASN A 84 -0.23 -31.15 -36.57
CA ASN A 84 0.69 -31.68 -37.58
C ASN A 84 0.67 -30.95 -38.94
N LYS A 85 -0.07 -29.83 -39.06
CA LYS A 85 -0.21 -29.06 -40.32
C LYS A 85 0.34 -27.63 -40.30
N ALA A 86 1.04 -27.22 -39.24
CA ALA A 86 1.65 -25.89 -39.15
C ALA A 86 3.18 -25.86 -39.39
N SER A 87 3.84 -27.02 -39.57
CA SER A 87 5.30 -27.11 -39.75
C SER A 87 5.74 -27.39 -41.20
N GLN A 88 4.88 -27.10 -42.19
CA GLN A 88 5.18 -27.37 -43.60
C GLN A 88 4.80 -26.22 -44.53
N VAL A 89 5.04 -24.97 -44.13
CA VAL A 89 5.07 -23.84 -45.07
C VAL A 89 6.09 -22.81 -44.57
N LEU A 90 7.27 -22.79 -45.20
CA LEU A 90 8.14 -21.62 -45.48
C LEU A 90 9.57 -22.13 -45.71
N GLY A 91 9.83 -22.56 -46.94
CA GLY A 91 11.16 -22.73 -47.51
C GLY A 91 11.36 -21.71 -48.63
N ASP A 92 12.60 -21.23 -48.71
CA ASP A 92 13.31 -20.67 -49.86
C ASP A 92 13.09 -19.20 -50.27
N VAL A 93 14.04 -18.36 -49.85
CA VAL A 93 14.71 -17.41 -50.76
C VAL A 93 16.22 -17.47 -50.50
N ALA A 94 16.98 -17.90 -51.51
CA ALA A 94 18.43 -17.90 -51.56
C ALA A 94 18.95 -16.76 -52.45
N VAL A 95 20.10 -16.17 -52.11
CA VAL A 95 20.98 -15.41 -53.02
C VAL A 95 22.46 -15.67 -52.62
N PRO A 96 23.43 -15.77 -53.56
CA PRO A 96 24.59 -16.65 -53.44
C PRO A 96 25.96 -15.96 -53.32
N GLY A 97 26.98 -16.76 -52.93
CA GLY A 97 28.32 -16.69 -53.51
C GLY A 97 29.49 -16.47 -52.54
N GLN A 98 30.29 -17.50 -52.29
CA GLN A 98 31.68 -17.66 -52.78
C GLN A 98 32.41 -18.78 -52.01
N ALA A 99 33.02 -19.67 -52.79
CA ALA A 99 33.86 -20.78 -52.33
C ALA A 99 35.35 -20.42 -52.36
N LEU A 100 36.15 -21.05 -51.51
CA LEU A 100 37.58 -21.42 -51.65
C LEU A 100 37.95 -22.27 -50.40
N GLY A 101 38.15 -23.59 -50.50
CA GLY A 101 39.46 -24.28 -50.60
C GLY A 101 40.20 -24.34 -49.24
N GLY A 102 40.66 -25.44 -48.64
CA GLY A 102 40.79 -26.85 -48.99
C GLY A 102 41.49 -27.65 -47.86
N ASN A 103 41.35 -28.98 -47.92
CA ASN A 103 42.13 -30.11 -47.38
C ASN A 103 42.80 -30.16 -45.97
N ALA A 104 42.37 -31.22 -45.26
CA ALA A 104 43.15 -32.29 -44.58
C ALA A 104 43.90 -32.01 -43.26
N SER A 105 43.51 -32.71 -42.18
CA SER A 105 44.22 -33.90 -41.67
C SER A 105 43.69 -34.35 -40.29
N LEU A 106 43.69 -35.67 -40.09
CA LEU A 106 43.34 -36.39 -38.87
C LEU A 106 44.51 -36.41 -37.88
N SER A 107 44.26 -36.12 -36.61
CA SER A 107 44.96 -36.75 -35.47
C SER A 107 44.15 -36.56 -34.19
N GLY A 108 43.77 -37.67 -33.56
CA GLY A 108 43.02 -37.69 -32.30
C GLY A 108 43.89 -37.42 -31.07
N ASN A 109 43.27 -36.87 -30.03
CA ASN A 109 43.50 -37.19 -28.61
C ASN A 109 42.44 -36.49 -27.73
N PRO A 110 42.25 -36.94 -26.47
CA PRO A 110 40.94 -37.28 -25.94
C PRO A 110 40.16 -36.11 -25.36
N GLU A 111 38.85 -36.33 -25.27
CA GLU A 111 37.83 -35.48 -24.63
C GLU A 111 38.34 -34.80 -23.36
N LYS A 112 38.59 -33.49 -23.46
CA LYS A 112 38.32 -32.61 -22.33
C LYS A 112 36.82 -32.39 -22.31
N VAL A 113 36.16 -33.03 -21.35
CA VAL A 113 34.82 -32.62 -20.90
C VAL A 113 34.93 -31.13 -20.57
N LEU A 114 34.45 -30.29 -21.48
CA LEU A 114 34.22 -28.89 -21.22
C LEU A 114 33.34 -28.83 -19.98
N PRO A 115 33.71 -28.07 -18.94
CA PRO A 115 32.80 -27.87 -17.82
C PRO A 115 31.53 -27.31 -18.44
N ARG A 116 30.42 -28.04 -18.26
CA ARG A 116 29.06 -27.55 -18.50
C ARG A 116 29.08 -26.11 -18.03
N ARG A 117 28.90 -25.16 -18.95
CA ARG A 117 28.58 -23.78 -18.58
C ARG A 117 27.45 -23.93 -17.58
N ARG A 118 27.71 -23.68 -16.29
CA ARG A 118 26.63 -23.29 -15.39
C ARG A 118 25.98 -22.14 -16.13
N ASN A 119 24.77 -22.33 -16.61
CA ASN A 119 23.94 -21.19 -16.98
C ASN A 119 23.97 -20.32 -15.74
N LEU A 120 24.64 -19.17 -15.81
CA LEU A 120 24.52 -18.15 -14.78
C LEU A 120 23.04 -17.79 -14.82
N SER A 121 22.28 -18.17 -13.79
CA SER A 121 20.88 -17.77 -13.68
C SER A 121 20.86 -16.25 -13.72
N SER A 122 19.98 -15.68 -14.53
CA SER A 122 19.81 -14.23 -14.53
C SER A 122 19.28 -13.78 -13.17
N VAL A 123 19.46 -12.49 -12.82
CA VAL A 123 18.85 -11.90 -11.62
C VAL A 123 17.33 -12.10 -11.61
N GLU A 124 16.72 -12.15 -12.80
CA GLU A 124 15.30 -12.43 -12.97
C GLU A 124 14.93 -13.89 -12.71
N ASP A 125 15.74 -14.86 -13.13
CA ASP A 125 15.53 -16.28 -12.83
C ASP A 125 15.60 -16.54 -11.31
N GLU A 126 16.63 -15.99 -10.66
CA GLU A 126 16.78 -16.05 -9.19
C GLU A 126 15.55 -15.44 -8.48
N ALA A 127 15.10 -14.26 -8.94
CA ALA A 127 13.94 -13.61 -8.36
C ALA A 127 12.66 -14.46 -8.49
N TRP A 128 12.45 -15.13 -9.62
CA TRP A 128 11.30 -16.01 -9.82
C TRP A 128 11.35 -17.25 -8.91
N ASP A 129 12.52 -17.84 -8.74
CA ASP A 129 12.70 -18.99 -7.84
C ASP A 129 12.39 -18.57 -6.39
N LEU A 130 12.93 -17.44 -5.93
CA LEU A 130 12.66 -16.90 -4.59
C LEU A 130 11.18 -16.54 -4.39
N LEU A 131 10.52 -15.95 -5.39
CA LEU A 131 9.09 -15.63 -5.31
C LEU A 131 8.24 -16.90 -5.17
N ARG A 132 8.56 -17.96 -5.92
CA ARG A 132 7.85 -19.25 -5.82
C ARG A 132 8.09 -19.93 -4.48
N GLU A 133 9.30 -19.85 -3.94
CA GLU A 133 9.63 -20.37 -2.61
C GLU A 133 8.85 -19.66 -1.49
N SER A 134 8.43 -18.41 -1.71
CA SER A 134 7.65 -17.64 -0.74
C SER A 134 6.15 -17.98 -0.70
N VAL A 135 5.65 -18.83 -1.62
CA VAL A 135 4.22 -19.15 -1.75
C VAL A 135 3.72 -19.93 -0.52
N VAL A 136 2.59 -19.48 0.02
CA VAL A 136 1.86 -20.13 1.11
C VAL A 136 0.70 -20.91 0.55
N ASN A 137 0.59 -22.18 0.94
CA ASN A 137 -0.55 -23.03 0.62
C ASN A 137 -1.50 -23.14 1.82
N TYR A 138 -2.80 -23.24 1.53
CA TYR A 138 -3.86 -23.55 2.47
C TYR A 138 -4.76 -24.61 1.84
N CYS A 139 -4.93 -25.73 2.52
CA CYS A 139 -5.65 -26.91 2.04
C CYS A 139 -5.19 -27.36 0.64
N GLY A 140 -3.88 -27.30 0.39
CA GLY A 140 -3.26 -27.67 -0.89
C GLY A 140 -3.37 -26.65 -2.02
N SER A 141 -4.02 -25.50 -1.79
CA SER A 141 -4.16 -24.42 -2.78
C SER A 141 -3.27 -23.22 -2.44
N PRO A 142 -2.64 -22.54 -3.41
CA PRO A 142 -1.83 -21.36 -3.12
C PRO A 142 -2.74 -20.19 -2.75
N VAL A 143 -2.47 -19.52 -1.62
CA VAL A 143 -3.31 -18.45 -1.06
C VAL A 143 -2.60 -17.13 -0.81
N GLY A 144 -1.30 -17.07 -1.04
CA GLY A 144 -0.53 -15.84 -0.82
C GLY A 144 0.97 -16.09 -0.85
N THR A 145 1.74 -15.09 -0.44
CA THR A 145 3.19 -15.19 -0.24
C THR A 145 3.57 -14.62 1.12
N ILE A 146 4.50 -15.26 1.84
CA ILE A 146 5.03 -14.72 3.10
C ILE A 146 5.74 -13.38 2.89
N ALA A 147 5.89 -12.56 3.93
CA ALA A 147 6.54 -11.26 3.82
C ALA A 147 8.05 -11.38 3.56
N ALA A 148 8.74 -12.29 4.26
CA ALA A 148 10.17 -12.54 4.07
C ALA A 148 10.55 -13.98 4.39
N ASN A 149 11.55 -14.49 3.67
CA ASN A 149 12.17 -15.80 3.92
C ASN A 149 13.64 -15.62 4.36
N ASP A 150 13.88 -14.89 5.45
CA ASP A 150 15.24 -14.63 5.92
C ASP A 150 15.79 -15.83 6.71
N PRO A 151 16.79 -16.56 6.21
CA PRO A 151 17.34 -17.73 6.90
C PRO A 151 18.11 -17.36 8.19
N ASN A 152 18.42 -16.08 8.41
CA ASN A 152 19.10 -15.62 9.62
C ASN A 152 18.12 -15.20 10.71
N ASP A 153 16.82 -15.15 10.43
CA ASP A 153 15.82 -14.75 11.41
C ASP A 153 15.33 -15.97 12.22
N SER A 154 15.90 -16.13 13.41
CA SER A 154 15.48 -17.19 14.35
C SER A 154 14.08 -16.98 14.93
N ASN A 155 13.48 -15.80 14.78
CA ASN A 155 12.13 -15.51 15.23
C ASN A 155 11.44 -14.54 14.25
N PRO A 156 10.74 -15.07 13.22
CA PRO A 156 10.22 -14.26 12.12
C PRO A 156 9.15 -13.25 12.55
N ALA A 157 8.69 -13.28 13.82
CA ALA A 157 7.65 -12.43 14.36
C ALA A 157 6.36 -12.49 13.52
N ASN A 158 6.10 -11.48 12.70
CA ASN A 158 4.98 -11.43 11.76
C ASN A 158 5.43 -11.55 10.29
N TYR A 159 6.73 -11.60 9.97
CA TYR A 159 7.23 -11.65 8.60
C TYR A 159 7.05 -13.02 7.91
N ASP A 160 6.62 -14.04 8.66
CA ASP A 160 6.16 -15.33 8.15
C ASP A 160 4.66 -15.35 7.79
N GLN A 161 3.98 -14.21 7.90
CA GLN A 161 2.58 -14.06 7.55
C GLN A 161 2.41 -13.52 6.12
N VAL A 162 1.22 -13.69 5.56
CA VAL A 162 0.80 -13.08 4.30
C VAL A 162 0.19 -11.72 4.59
N PHE A 163 0.91 -10.64 4.32
CA PHE A 163 0.37 -9.28 4.39
C PHE A 163 -0.39 -8.93 3.12
N ILE A 164 -1.51 -8.20 3.27
CA ILE A 164 -2.29 -7.79 2.10
C ILE A 164 -1.48 -6.87 1.20
N ARG A 165 -0.79 -5.87 1.76
CA ARG A 165 0.02 -4.92 0.98
C ARG A 165 1.24 -5.57 0.33
N ASP A 166 1.92 -6.50 1.01
CA ASP A 166 3.10 -7.20 0.50
C ASP A 166 2.73 -8.17 -0.63
N PHE A 167 1.53 -8.77 -0.56
CA PHE A 167 1.06 -9.65 -1.62
C PHE A 167 0.67 -8.90 -2.90
N ILE A 168 0.38 -7.59 -2.87
CA ILE A 168 -0.01 -6.84 -4.09
C ILE A 168 1.01 -7.01 -5.22
N PRO A 169 2.31 -6.68 -5.06
CA PRO A 169 3.29 -6.90 -6.13
C PRO A 169 3.44 -8.37 -6.52
N SER A 170 3.37 -9.31 -5.57
CA SER A 170 3.41 -10.75 -5.87
C SER A 170 2.23 -11.15 -6.75
N GLY A 171 1.02 -10.75 -6.38
CA GLY A 171 -0.20 -10.99 -7.12
C GLY A 171 -0.13 -10.40 -8.52
N ILE A 172 0.33 -9.15 -8.68
CA ILE A 172 0.54 -8.55 -10.00
C ILE A 172 1.59 -9.33 -10.80
N ALA A 173 2.69 -9.78 -10.19
CA ALA A 173 3.69 -10.60 -10.88
C ALA A 173 3.10 -11.90 -11.43
N PHE A 174 2.29 -12.60 -10.62
CA PHE A 174 1.59 -13.82 -11.03
C PHE A 174 0.52 -13.55 -12.10
N LEU A 175 -0.26 -12.47 -11.98
CA LEU A 175 -1.23 -12.06 -13.01
C LEU A 175 -0.53 -11.84 -14.36
N LEU A 176 0.58 -11.09 -14.37
CA LEU A 176 1.36 -10.82 -15.59
C LEU A 176 1.97 -12.09 -16.19
N LYS A 177 2.27 -13.09 -15.35
CA LYS A 177 2.76 -14.41 -15.76
C LYS A 177 1.66 -15.34 -16.29
N GLY A 178 0.38 -15.02 -16.05
CA GLY A 178 -0.76 -15.87 -16.39
C GLY A 178 -1.11 -16.90 -15.31
N GLU A 179 -0.55 -16.78 -14.11
CA GLU A 179 -0.78 -17.66 -12.96
C GLU A 179 -1.89 -17.07 -12.06
N TYR A 180 -3.14 -17.15 -12.51
CA TYR A 180 -4.26 -16.42 -11.87
C TYR A 180 -4.78 -17.03 -10.57
N GLU A 181 -4.54 -18.33 -10.34
CA GLU A 181 -5.15 -19.10 -9.26
C GLU A 181 -4.81 -18.56 -7.86
N ILE A 182 -3.52 -18.28 -7.60
CA ILE A 182 -3.07 -17.75 -6.31
C ILE A 182 -3.74 -16.41 -5.98
N VAL A 183 -3.96 -15.56 -6.98
CA VAL A 183 -4.59 -14.24 -6.80
C VAL A 183 -6.08 -14.38 -6.54
N ARG A 184 -6.75 -15.27 -7.28
CA ARG A 184 -8.16 -15.62 -7.05
C ARG A 184 -8.37 -16.13 -5.63
N ASN A 185 -7.55 -17.07 -5.19
CA ASN A 185 -7.66 -17.69 -3.88
C ASN A 185 -7.36 -16.67 -2.77
N PHE A 186 -6.31 -15.85 -2.92
CA PHE A 186 -6.01 -14.76 -2.00
C PHE A 186 -7.22 -13.82 -1.82
N ILE A 187 -7.83 -13.37 -2.92
CA ILE A 187 -9.00 -12.48 -2.90
C ILE A 187 -10.16 -13.11 -2.12
N LEU A 188 -10.48 -14.37 -2.40
CA LEU A 188 -11.63 -15.06 -1.80
C LEU A 188 -11.40 -15.43 -0.33
N HIS A 189 -10.20 -15.88 0.04
CA HIS A 189 -9.90 -16.20 1.43
C HIS A 189 -9.79 -14.94 2.30
N THR A 190 -9.18 -13.86 1.80
CA THR A 190 -9.17 -12.60 2.55
C THR A 190 -10.56 -11.99 2.70
N LEU A 191 -11.45 -12.18 1.73
CA LEU A 191 -12.87 -11.82 1.85
C LEU A 191 -13.58 -12.66 2.94
N GLN A 192 -13.30 -13.96 3.02
CA GLN A 192 -13.83 -14.80 4.10
C GLN A 192 -13.40 -14.24 5.47
N LEU A 193 -12.14 -13.83 5.62
CA LEU A 193 -11.64 -13.23 6.86
C LEU A 193 -12.36 -11.90 7.16
N GLN A 194 -12.70 -11.10 6.15
CA GLN A 194 -13.52 -9.90 6.35
C GLN A 194 -14.85 -10.18 7.05
N SER A 195 -15.45 -11.35 6.88
CA SER A 195 -16.74 -11.69 7.52
C SER A 195 -16.62 -12.11 8.99
N TRP A 196 -15.40 -12.31 9.50
CA TRP A 196 -15.18 -12.78 10.86
C TRP A 196 -15.56 -11.73 11.89
N GLU A 197 -15.96 -12.21 13.07
CA GLU A 197 -16.18 -11.35 14.23
C GLU A 197 -14.84 -10.77 14.68
N LYS A 198 -14.76 -9.44 14.68
CA LYS A 198 -13.56 -8.70 15.07
C LYS A 198 -13.85 -8.07 16.42
N THR A 199 -13.02 -8.33 17.41
CA THR A 199 -13.12 -7.70 18.73
C THR A 199 -11.74 -7.27 19.20
N MET A 200 -11.64 -6.01 19.62
CA MET A 200 -10.52 -5.50 20.39
C MET A 200 -11.06 -5.11 21.76
N ASP A 201 -10.75 -5.93 22.76
CA ASP A 201 -11.33 -5.85 24.10
C ASP A 201 -12.87 -5.82 24.06
N CYS A 202 -13.48 -4.66 24.30
CA CYS A 202 -14.93 -4.47 24.34
C CYS A 202 -15.47 -3.71 23.11
N HIS A 203 -14.69 -3.58 22.03
CA HIS A 203 -15.05 -2.83 20.83
C HIS A 203 -14.92 -3.68 19.57
N SER A 204 -15.91 -3.60 18.68
CA SER A 204 -15.87 -4.24 17.36
C SER A 204 -15.62 -3.20 16.28
N PRO A 205 -14.54 -3.32 15.49
CA PRO A 205 -14.30 -2.42 14.38
C PRO A 205 -15.36 -2.59 13.27
N GLY A 206 -15.36 -1.65 12.33
CA GLY A 206 -16.29 -1.65 11.20
C GLY A 206 -16.24 -2.96 10.42
N GLN A 207 -17.41 -3.49 10.06
CA GLN A 207 -17.51 -4.83 9.44
C GLN A 207 -16.72 -4.95 8.13
N GLY A 208 -16.53 -3.85 7.39
CA GLY A 208 -15.76 -3.83 6.15
C GLY A 208 -14.24 -3.85 6.31
N LEU A 209 -13.72 -3.87 7.55
CA LEU A 209 -12.27 -3.88 7.80
C LEU A 209 -11.64 -5.17 7.27
N MET A 210 -10.65 -5.02 6.39
CA MET A 210 -9.78 -6.12 5.94
C MET A 210 -8.62 -6.31 6.92
N PRO A 211 -8.10 -7.55 7.08
CA PRO A 211 -6.95 -7.77 7.95
C PRO A 211 -5.68 -7.11 7.40
N ALA A 212 -4.70 -6.86 8.27
CA ALA A 212 -3.36 -6.44 7.86
C ALA A 212 -2.63 -7.64 7.21
N SER A 213 -2.71 -8.79 7.87
CA SER A 213 -2.08 -10.03 7.49
C SER A 213 -2.88 -11.24 7.96
N PHE A 214 -2.51 -12.42 7.49
CA PHE A 214 -2.98 -13.70 8.01
C PHE A 214 -1.89 -14.76 7.95
N LYS A 215 -2.03 -15.80 8.77
CA LYS A 215 -1.14 -16.96 8.80
C LYS A 215 -1.93 -18.26 8.66
N VAL A 216 -1.37 -19.23 7.94
CA VAL A 216 -1.88 -20.61 7.97
C VAL A 216 -1.30 -21.31 9.20
N ARG A 217 -2.16 -21.83 10.08
CA ARG A 217 -1.78 -22.64 11.24
C ARG A 217 -2.30 -24.05 11.10
N THR A 218 -1.48 -25.02 11.46
CA THR A 218 -1.89 -26.40 11.60
C THR A 218 -2.25 -26.67 13.05
N ILE A 219 -3.50 -27.00 13.34
CA ILE A 219 -4.01 -27.31 14.67
C ILE A 219 -4.43 -28.79 14.75
N PRO A 220 -4.32 -29.45 15.92
CA PRO A 220 -4.90 -30.78 16.11
C PRO A 220 -6.42 -30.75 15.95
N LEU A 221 -7.01 -31.79 15.36
CA LEU A 221 -8.45 -31.97 15.28
C LEU A 221 -9.03 -32.32 16.66
N ASP A 222 -10.14 -31.70 17.01
CA ASP A 222 -10.83 -31.97 18.28
C ASP A 222 -11.23 -33.47 18.37
N GLY A 223 -10.60 -34.18 19.30
CA GLY A 223 -10.87 -35.59 19.57
C GLY A 223 -9.93 -36.60 18.89
N ASP A 224 -8.96 -36.16 18.08
CA ASP A 224 -7.90 -37.02 17.52
C ASP A 224 -6.55 -36.28 17.47
N GLU A 225 -5.64 -36.60 18.39
CA GLU A 225 -4.30 -36.01 18.47
C GLU A 225 -3.40 -36.34 17.26
N ASN A 226 -3.78 -37.31 16.41
CA ASN A 226 -3.02 -37.68 15.22
C ASN A 226 -3.54 -37.02 13.94
N ALA A 227 -4.70 -36.38 13.98
CA ALA A 227 -5.28 -35.69 12.83
C ALA A 227 -5.09 -34.17 13.01
N THR A 228 -4.75 -33.48 11.92
CA THR A 228 -4.53 -32.03 11.94
C THR A 228 -5.40 -31.33 10.90
N GLU A 229 -5.83 -30.12 11.21
CA GLU A 229 -6.55 -29.22 10.32
C GLU A 229 -5.74 -27.93 10.10
N GLU A 230 -5.79 -27.40 8.88
CA GLU A 230 -5.25 -26.07 8.59
C GLU A 230 -6.32 -25.01 8.82
N VAL A 231 -5.96 -23.91 9.49
CA VAL A 231 -6.85 -22.77 9.77
C VAL A 231 -6.14 -21.47 9.41
N LEU A 232 -6.90 -20.52 8.88
CA LEU A 232 -6.44 -19.15 8.65
C LEU A 232 -6.59 -18.31 9.92
N ASP A 233 -5.48 -17.71 10.35
CA ASP A 233 -5.38 -16.87 11.55
C ASP A 233 -5.11 -15.41 11.14
N PRO A 234 -6.13 -14.54 11.09
CA PRO A 234 -5.98 -13.15 10.69
C PRO A 234 -5.44 -12.25 11.81
N ASP A 235 -4.77 -11.15 11.44
CA ASP A 235 -4.47 -10.02 12.32
C ASP A 235 -5.13 -8.75 11.74
N PHE A 236 -6.14 -8.21 12.42
CA PHE A 236 -6.81 -6.95 12.01
C PHE A 236 -6.17 -5.69 12.62
N GLY A 237 -5.03 -5.84 13.31
CA GLY A 237 -4.33 -4.78 14.04
C GLY A 237 -4.33 -5.00 15.56
N GLU A 238 -5.13 -5.94 16.06
CA GLU A 238 -5.18 -6.35 17.46
C GLU A 238 -3.93 -7.11 17.92
N ALA A 239 -3.08 -7.61 17.01
CA ALA A 239 -1.76 -8.11 17.35
C ALA A 239 -0.63 -7.18 16.90
N ALA A 240 -0.92 -6.23 16.00
CA ALA A 240 0.04 -5.26 15.48
C ALA A 240 0.70 -4.40 16.58
N ILE A 241 1.98 -4.09 16.39
CA ILE A 241 2.75 -3.19 17.28
C ILE A 241 2.10 -1.81 17.22
N GLY A 242 1.62 -1.31 18.37
CA GLY A 242 0.95 -0.01 18.46
C GLY A 242 -0.54 -0.03 18.08
N ARG A 243 -1.13 -1.22 17.85
CA ARG A 243 -2.56 -1.40 17.55
C ARG A 243 -3.04 -0.58 16.35
N VAL A 244 -2.23 -0.60 15.31
CA VAL A 244 -2.41 0.25 14.12
C VAL A 244 -3.46 -0.37 13.20
N ALA A 245 -4.39 0.45 12.71
CA ALA A 245 -5.45 0.00 11.81
C ALA A 245 -4.96 -0.03 10.34
N PRO A 246 -5.11 -1.17 9.63
CA PRO A 246 -4.65 -1.34 8.25
C PRO A 246 -5.67 -0.78 7.24
N VAL A 247 -5.79 0.56 7.16
CA VAL A 247 -6.78 1.21 6.28
C VAL A 247 -6.50 0.92 4.80
N ASP A 248 -5.22 0.83 4.43
CA ASP A 248 -4.76 0.52 3.07
C ASP A 248 -5.17 -0.87 2.57
N SER A 249 -5.27 -1.87 3.46
CA SER A 249 -5.62 -3.25 3.11
C SER A 249 -6.92 -3.37 2.30
N GLY A 250 -7.99 -2.71 2.73
CA GLY A 250 -9.28 -2.73 2.02
C GLY A 250 -9.22 -2.04 0.65
N LEU A 251 -8.45 -0.96 0.56
CA LEU A 251 -8.28 -0.21 -0.67
C LEU A 251 -7.49 -1.04 -1.70
N TRP A 252 -6.39 -1.66 -1.26
CA TRP A 252 -5.59 -2.55 -2.07
C TRP A 252 -6.34 -3.80 -2.53
N TRP A 253 -7.19 -4.37 -1.68
CA TRP A 253 -8.01 -5.52 -2.04
C TRP A 253 -8.95 -5.21 -3.22
N ILE A 254 -9.64 -4.05 -3.20
CA ILE A 254 -10.49 -3.61 -4.32
C ILE A 254 -9.66 -3.39 -5.59
N ILE A 255 -8.48 -2.78 -5.48
CA ILE A 255 -7.58 -2.54 -6.61
C ILE A 255 -7.10 -3.86 -7.22
N LEU A 256 -6.72 -4.84 -6.39
CA LEU A 256 -6.27 -6.16 -6.84
C LEU A 256 -7.41 -6.94 -7.51
N LEU A 257 -8.63 -6.90 -6.97
CA LEU A 257 -9.81 -7.53 -7.58
C LEU A 257 -10.09 -7.00 -8.99
N ARG A 258 -9.94 -5.69 -9.19
CA ARG A 258 -10.05 -5.08 -10.53
C ARG A 258 -8.93 -5.58 -11.44
N ALA A 259 -7.68 -5.57 -10.97
CA ALA A 259 -6.54 -6.02 -11.76
C ALA A 259 -6.68 -7.50 -12.16
N TYR A 260 -7.17 -8.36 -11.24
CA TYR A 260 -7.49 -9.75 -11.52
C TYR A 260 -8.45 -9.86 -12.70
N GLY A 261 -9.65 -9.27 -12.61
CA GLY A 261 -10.65 -9.44 -13.69
C GLY A 261 -10.23 -8.82 -15.01
N LYS A 262 -9.46 -7.71 -14.99
CA LYS A 262 -8.88 -7.14 -16.22
C LYS A 262 -7.82 -8.03 -16.85
N CYS A 263 -7.04 -8.75 -16.04
CA CYS A 263 -5.94 -9.56 -16.54
C CYS A 263 -6.36 -10.99 -16.92
N SER A 264 -7.26 -11.60 -16.15
CA SER A 264 -7.75 -12.97 -16.37
C SER A 264 -8.93 -13.02 -17.35
N GLY A 265 -9.70 -11.92 -17.47
CA GLY A 265 -10.98 -11.90 -18.18
C GLY A 265 -12.12 -12.58 -17.42
N ASP A 266 -11.85 -13.13 -16.23
CA ASP A 266 -12.83 -13.78 -15.38
C ASP A 266 -13.58 -12.76 -14.52
N LEU A 267 -14.70 -12.27 -15.05
CA LEU A 267 -15.60 -11.35 -14.34
C LEU A 267 -16.51 -12.08 -13.34
N SER A 268 -16.62 -13.41 -13.41
CA SER A 268 -17.52 -14.18 -12.54
C SER A 268 -17.17 -14.03 -11.06
N VAL A 269 -15.88 -13.85 -10.74
CA VAL A 269 -15.42 -13.56 -9.38
C VAL A 269 -15.94 -12.21 -8.89
N GLN A 270 -15.90 -11.18 -9.73
CA GLN A 270 -16.40 -9.85 -9.38
C GLN A 270 -17.91 -9.84 -9.16
N GLU A 271 -18.64 -10.65 -9.92
CA GLU A 271 -20.11 -10.74 -9.88
C GLU A 271 -20.64 -11.57 -8.70
N ARG A 272 -19.79 -12.29 -7.95
CA ARG A 272 -20.25 -13.06 -6.79
C ARG A 272 -20.88 -12.15 -5.74
N ILE A 273 -21.97 -12.62 -5.13
CA ILE A 273 -22.74 -11.88 -4.12
C ILE A 273 -21.87 -11.53 -2.89
N ASP A 274 -21.03 -12.45 -2.44
CA ASP A 274 -20.11 -12.23 -1.33
C ASP A 274 -19.05 -11.16 -1.67
N VAL A 275 -18.50 -11.20 -2.88
CA VAL A 275 -17.53 -10.20 -3.37
C VAL A 275 -18.18 -8.82 -3.50
N GLN A 276 -19.36 -8.72 -4.12
CA GLN A 276 -20.13 -7.47 -4.20
C GLN A 276 -20.43 -6.91 -2.80
N THR A 277 -20.80 -7.78 -1.85
CA THR A 277 -21.03 -7.41 -0.46
C THR A 277 -19.76 -6.89 0.20
N GLY A 278 -18.62 -7.55 0.01
CA GLY A 278 -17.34 -7.12 0.53
C GLY A 278 -16.91 -5.74 0.03
N ILE A 279 -17.05 -5.48 -1.27
CA ILE A 279 -16.81 -4.15 -1.86
C ILE A 279 -17.72 -3.11 -1.18
N LYS A 280 -19.03 -3.39 -1.09
CA LYS A 280 -20.01 -2.48 -0.48
C LYS A 280 -19.66 -2.19 1.00
N MET A 281 -19.18 -3.18 1.75
CA MET A 281 -18.81 -3.01 3.16
C MET A 281 -17.55 -2.15 3.34
N ILE A 282 -16.52 -2.34 2.51
CA ILE A 282 -15.32 -1.49 2.51
C ILE A 282 -15.72 -0.04 2.19
N LEU A 283 -16.50 0.15 1.12
CA LEU A 283 -16.94 1.48 0.71
C LEU A 283 -17.79 2.18 1.77
N LYS A 284 -18.71 1.46 2.43
CA LYS A 284 -19.52 2.02 3.52
C LYS A 284 -18.64 2.49 4.69
N LEU A 285 -17.56 1.77 5.00
CA LEU A 285 -16.62 2.20 6.04
C LEU A 285 -15.87 3.48 5.63
N CYS A 286 -15.42 3.57 4.37
CA CYS A 286 -14.68 4.74 3.88
C CYS A 286 -15.57 5.98 3.59
N LEU A 287 -16.84 5.77 3.24
CA LEU A 287 -17.80 6.82 2.89
C LEU A 287 -18.73 7.20 4.05
N ALA A 288 -18.53 6.60 5.23
CA ALA A 288 -19.34 6.89 6.40
C ALA A 288 -19.31 8.39 6.74
N ASP A 289 -20.48 8.91 7.14
CA ASP A 289 -20.58 10.27 7.63
C ASP A 289 -19.81 10.42 8.95
N GLY A 290 -19.18 11.58 9.11
CA GLY A 290 -18.43 11.94 10.31
C GLY A 290 -18.46 13.44 10.57
N PHE A 291 -17.71 13.89 11.57
CA PHE A 291 -17.54 15.31 11.87
C PHE A 291 -16.56 16.01 10.92
N ASP A 292 -15.79 15.24 10.16
CA ASP A 292 -14.80 15.77 9.25
C ASP A 292 -15.48 16.48 8.06
N MET A 293 -15.03 17.70 7.78
CA MET A 293 -15.56 18.51 6.67
C MET A 293 -14.77 18.32 5.38
N PHE A 294 -13.65 17.61 5.44
CA PHE A 294 -12.81 17.34 4.29
C PHE A 294 -13.37 16.13 3.51
N PRO A 295 -13.25 16.12 2.16
CA PRO A 295 -13.65 14.95 1.38
C PRO A 295 -12.63 13.80 1.48
N THR A 296 -11.46 14.06 2.06
CA THR A 296 -10.40 13.08 2.32
C THR A 296 -10.81 12.10 3.42
N LEU A 297 -10.15 10.93 3.44
CA LEU A 297 -10.34 9.95 4.50
C LEU A 297 -9.46 10.34 5.70
N LEU A 298 -10.10 10.55 6.86
CA LEU A 298 -9.42 10.79 8.13
C LEU A 298 -8.87 9.48 8.69
N VAL A 299 -7.59 9.45 9.02
CA VAL A 299 -6.92 8.26 9.55
C VAL A 299 -5.98 8.59 10.72
N THR A 300 -5.69 7.56 11.53
CA THR A 300 -4.65 7.62 12.55
C THR A 300 -3.25 7.53 11.92
N ASP A 301 -2.23 7.85 12.71
CA ASP A 301 -0.83 7.60 12.33
C ASP A 301 -0.61 6.09 12.12
N GLY A 302 0.34 5.71 11.28
CA GLY A 302 0.62 4.30 10.99
C GLY A 302 -0.35 3.61 10.02
N SER A 303 -1.37 4.26 9.47
CA SER A 303 -2.52 3.58 8.83
C SER A 303 -2.30 3.02 7.42
N CYS A 304 -1.06 2.95 6.92
CA CYS A 304 -0.73 2.58 5.54
C CYS A 304 0.57 1.76 5.48
N MET A 305 1.31 1.78 4.35
CA MET A 305 2.63 1.13 4.25
C MET A 305 3.56 1.56 5.40
N ILE A 306 3.50 2.85 5.75
CA ILE A 306 4.14 3.39 6.94
C ILE A 306 3.29 2.99 8.15
N ASP A 307 3.61 1.84 8.75
CA ASP A 307 2.85 1.21 9.85
C ASP A 307 3.28 1.67 11.26
N ARG A 308 3.99 2.79 11.35
CA ARG A 308 4.51 3.36 12.61
C ARG A 308 4.27 4.86 12.65
N ARG A 309 4.37 5.43 13.84
CA ARG A 309 4.18 6.88 14.06
C ARG A 309 5.23 7.70 13.28
N MET A 310 4.78 8.40 12.25
CA MET A 310 5.62 9.19 11.34
C MET A 310 5.04 10.59 11.05
N GLY A 311 4.02 10.99 11.80
CA GLY A 311 3.33 12.26 11.60
C GLY A 311 2.40 12.24 10.40
N ILE A 312 1.87 11.05 10.06
CA ILE A 312 1.00 10.86 8.88
C ILE A 312 -0.48 10.69 9.27
N HIS A 313 -0.85 10.98 10.52
CA HIS A 313 -2.26 11.08 10.93
C HIS A 313 -2.97 12.25 10.22
N GLY A 314 -4.29 12.23 10.16
CA GLY A 314 -5.07 13.23 9.43
C GLY A 314 -5.40 12.72 8.03
N HIS A 315 -4.81 13.32 6.99
CA HIS A 315 -5.18 13.09 5.59
C HIS A 315 -3.94 12.79 4.72
N PRO A 316 -3.19 11.70 4.98
CA PRO A 316 -1.97 11.40 4.26
C PRO A 316 -2.27 11.07 2.79
N LEU A 317 -1.47 11.63 1.88
CA LEU A 317 -1.64 11.50 0.43
C LEU A 317 -1.73 10.05 -0.05
N GLU A 318 -0.95 9.15 0.55
CA GLU A 318 -0.97 7.72 0.23
C GLU A 318 -2.38 7.14 0.35
N ILE A 319 -3.03 7.34 1.50
CA ILE A 319 -4.42 6.89 1.70
C ILE A 319 -5.36 7.58 0.72
N GLN A 320 -5.18 8.88 0.46
CA GLN A 320 -6.09 9.61 -0.44
C GLN A 320 -5.99 9.11 -1.88
N ALA A 321 -4.79 8.82 -2.36
CA ALA A 321 -4.54 8.28 -3.69
C ALA A 321 -5.09 6.86 -3.83
N LEU A 322 -4.88 6.01 -2.82
CA LEU A 322 -5.45 4.65 -2.79
C LEU A 322 -6.97 4.68 -2.71
N PHE A 323 -7.52 5.57 -1.89
CA PHE A 323 -8.97 5.71 -1.73
C PHE A 323 -9.63 6.13 -3.04
N TYR A 324 -9.06 7.14 -3.72
CA TYR A 324 -9.53 7.54 -5.05
C TYR A 324 -9.48 6.38 -6.06
N SER A 325 -8.36 5.65 -6.10
CA SER A 325 -8.18 4.49 -6.97
C SER A 325 -9.17 3.36 -6.68
N ALA A 326 -9.46 3.09 -5.41
CA ALA A 326 -10.43 2.10 -4.97
C ALA A 326 -11.87 2.52 -5.32
N LEU A 327 -12.22 3.79 -5.19
CA LEU A 327 -13.52 4.32 -5.61
C LEU A 327 -13.73 4.16 -7.12
N LEU A 328 -12.73 4.50 -7.94
CA LEU A 328 -12.78 4.29 -9.39
C LEU A 328 -12.94 2.80 -9.72
N SER A 329 -12.16 1.95 -9.05
CA SER A 329 -12.21 0.50 -9.27
C SER A 329 -13.56 -0.09 -8.89
N ALA A 330 -14.11 0.31 -7.75
CA ALA A 330 -15.43 -0.15 -7.33
C ALA A 330 -16.54 0.35 -8.27
N ARG A 331 -16.44 1.57 -8.80
CA ARG A 331 -17.41 2.08 -9.79
C ARG A 331 -17.45 1.23 -11.05
N GLU A 332 -16.32 0.67 -11.48
CA GLU A 332 -16.25 -0.23 -12.63
C GLU A 332 -16.85 -1.62 -12.34
N MET A 333 -16.82 -2.08 -11.08
CA MET A 333 -17.16 -3.46 -10.70
C MET A 333 -18.53 -3.62 -10.01
N LEU A 334 -19.10 -2.56 -9.43
CA LEU A 334 -20.35 -2.65 -8.68
C LEU A 334 -21.55 -2.90 -9.62
N THR A 335 -22.33 -3.93 -9.32
CA THR A 335 -23.58 -4.23 -10.02
C THR A 335 -24.69 -3.24 -9.60
N PRO A 336 -25.48 -2.70 -10.54
CA PRO A 336 -26.66 -1.91 -10.21
C PRO A 336 -27.76 -2.81 -9.63
N GLU A 337 -27.87 -2.84 -8.31
CA GLU A 337 -28.90 -3.59 -7.56
C GLU A 337 -29.81 -2.66 -6.75
N ASP A 338 -31.01 -3.13 -6.42
CA ASP A 338 -31.95 -2.42 -5.54
C ASP A 338 -31.27 -2.10 -4.19
N GLY A 339 -31.19 -0.80 -3.87
CA GLY A 339 -30.54 -0.30 -2.65
C GLY A 339 -29.06 0.09 -2.78
N SER A 340 -28.41 -0.14 -3.93
CA SER A 340 -27.03 0.30 -4.18
C SER A 340 -26.91 1.73 -4.72
N ALA A 341 -28.02 2.31 -5.19
CA ALA A 341 -28.05 3.62 -5.85
C ALA A 341 -27.50 4.76 -4.97
N ASP A 342 -27.80 4.74 -3.67
CA ASP A 342 -27.31 5.75 -2.73
C ASP A 342 -25.80 5.64 -2.51
N LEU A 343 -25.26 4.42 -2.44
CA LEU A 343 -23.82 4.18 -2.32
C LEU A 343 -23.08 4.62 -3.59
N ILE A 344 -23.61 4.27 -4.77
CA ILE A 344 -23.05 4.69 -6.06
C ILE A 344 -23.07 6.22 -6.19
N ARG A 345 -24.16 6.88 -5.76
CA ARG A 345 -24.25 8.34 -5.74
C ARG A 345 -23.24 8.96 -4.77
N ALA A 346 -23.09 8.41 -3.57
CA ALA A 346 -22.10 8.85 -2.59
C ALA A 346 -20.67 8.70 -3.12
N LEU A 347 -20.37 7.56 -3.74
CA LEU A 347 -19.10 7.27 -4.40
C LEU A 347 -18.78 8.31 -5.48
N ASN A 348 -19.71 8.57 -6.40
CA ASN A 348 -19.52 9.51 -7.50
C ASN A 348 -19.32 10.95 -7.00
N ASN A 349 -20.12 11.37 -6.02
CA ASN A 349 -19.95 12.68 -5.39
C ASN A 349 -18.58 12.80 -4.71
N ARG A 350 -18.13 11.74 -4.03
CA ARG A 350 -16.84 11.69 -3.36
C ARG A 350 -15.67 11.77 -4.35
N LEU A 351 -15.75 11.06 -5.48
CA LEU A 351 -14.73 11.12 -6.54
C LEU A 351 -14.50 12.55 -7.03
N VAL A 352 -15.58 13.30 -7.30
CA VAL A 352 -15.49 14.70 -7.74
C VAL A 352 -14.88 15.59 -6.65
N ALA A 353 -15.37 15.47 -5.41
CA ALA A 353 -14.91 16.30 -4.29
C ALA A 353 -13.44 16.04 -3.93
N LEU A 354 -13.03 14.76 -3.89
CA LEU A 354 -11.67 14.35 -3.59
C LEU A 354 -10.70 14.79 -4.69
N SER A 355 -11.07 14.60 -5.97
CA SER A 355 -10.27 15.03 -7.11
C SER A 355 -10.02 16.54 -7.09
N PHE A 356 -11.05 17.36 -6.86
CA PHE A 356 -10.88 18.80 -6.69
C PHE A 356 -9.93 19.13 -5.53
N HIS A 357 -10.19 18.53 -4.37
CA HIS A 357 -9.47 18.86 -3.14
C HIS A 357 -7.98 18.55 -3.24
N ILE A 358 -7.61 17.37 -3.74
CA ILE A 358 -6.21 16.98 -3.90
C ILE A 358 -5.53 17.82 -4.99
N ARG A 359 -6.16 17.98 -6.17
CA ARG A 359 -5.58 18.74 -7.28
C ARG A 359 -5.31 20.20 -6.94
N GLU A 360 -6.17 20.82 -6.14
CA GLU A 360 -6.07 22.24 -5.79
C GLU A 360 -5.21 22.50 -4.55
N TYR A 361 -5.38 21.71 -3.49
CA TYR A 361 -4.84 22.06 -2.17
C TYR A 361 -3.60 21.25 -1.77
N TYR A 362 -3.38 20.08 -2.39
CA TYR A 362 -2.18 19.28 -2.10
C TYR A 362 -1.05 19.60 -3.07
N TRP A 363 -1.35 20.18 -4.24
CA TRP A 363 -0.35 20.45 -5.25
C TRP A 363 0.63 21.54 -4.83
N VAL A 364 1.93 21.30 -4.99
CA VAL A 364 2.98 22.29 -4.83
C VAL A 364 3.95 22.26 -6.02
N ASP A 365 4.25 23.44 -6.52
CA ASP A 365 5.34 23.75 -7.43
C ASP A 365 5.94 25.10 -7.02
N MET A 366 6.97 25.59 -7.73
CA MET A 366 7.61 26.87 -7.40
C MET A 366 6.60 28.04 -7.39
N GLN A 367 5.59 28.02 -8.25
CA GLN A 367 4.58 29.08 -8.30
C GLN A 367 3.65 29.00 -7.09
N LYS A 368 3.16 27.82 -6.76
CA LYS A 368 2.25 27.60 -5.63
C LYS A 368 2.94 27.83 -4.29
N LEU A 369 4.22 27.49 -4.14
CA LEU A 369 4.99 27.83 -2.95
C LEU A 369 5.15 29.34 -2.77
N ASN A 370 5.39 30.08 -3.87
CA ASN A 370 5.41 31.55 -3.81
C ASN A 370 4.04 32.14 -3.42
N GLU A 371 2.94 31.51 -3.81
CA GLU A 371 1.59 31.87 -3.36
C GLU A 371 1.43 31.64 -1.85
N ILE A 372 1.74 30.43 -1.37
CA ILE A 372 1.64 30.04 0.05
C ILE A 372 2.52 30.93 0.93
N TYR A 373 3.74 31.24 0.49
CA TYR A 373 4.66 32.12 1.20
C TYR A 373 4.10 33.55 1.40
N ARG A 374 3.11 33.95 0.59
CA ARG A 374 2.46 35.26 0.63
C ARG A 374 1.06 35.22 1.23
N TYR A 375 0.64 34.08 1.80
CA TYR A 375 -0.66 33.97 2.45
C TYR A 375 -0.81 34.99 3.56
N LYS A 376 -2.01 35.56 3.63
CA LYS A 376 -2.49 36.24 4.83
C LYS A 376 -3.07 35.18 5.75
N THR A 377 -2.90 35.38 7.04
CA THR A 377 -3.44 34.50 8.09
C THR A 377 -4.73 35.08 8.65
N GLU A 378 -5.47 34.27 9.41
CA GLU A 378 -6.72 34.67 10.07
C GLU A 378 -7.82 35.13 9.08
N GLU A 379 -7.82 34.54 7.88
CA GLU A 379 -8.86 34.82 6.88
C GLU A 379 -10.18 34.14 7.26
N TYR A 380 -11.21 34.93 7.58
CA TYR A 380 -12.56 34.45 7.85
C TYR A 380 -13.53 34.87 6.75
N SER A 381 -13.66 34.07 5.69
CA SER A 381 -14.68 34.26 4.66
C SER A 381 -14.83 33.03 3.75
N TYR A 382 -15.94 32.95 3.02
CA TYR A 382 -16.11 31.93 1.96
C TYR A 382 -15.17 32.13 0.76
N ASP A 383 -14.61 33.34 0.62
CA ASP A 383 -13.73 33.73 -0.48
C ASP A 383 -12.26 33.79 -0.02
N ALA A 384 -11.94 33.17 1.12
CA ALA A 384 -10.58 33.07 1.65
C ALA A 384 -9.66 32.32 0.67
N VAL A 385 -8.46 32.87 0.47
CA VAL A 385 -7.40 32.24 -0.31
C VAL A 385 -6.71 31.19 0.57
N ASN A 386 -6.38 31.56 1.81
CA ASN A 386 -5.77 30.66 2.79
C ASN A 386 -6.82 29.89 3.58
N LYS A 387 -7.52 28.96 2.91
CA LYS A 387 -8.69 28.24 3.46
C LYS A 387 -8.40 27.42 4.71
N PHE A 388 -7.15 27.02 4.90
CA PHE A 388 -6.74 26.15 6.01
C PHE A 388 -5.94 26.91 7.07
N ASN A 389 -5.86 28.24 6.99
CA ASN A 389 -5.06 29.09 7.88
C ASN A 389 -3.61 28.61 8.02
N ILE A 390 -2.98 28.28 6.89
CA ILE A 390 -1.57 27.88 6.84
C ILE A 390 -0.69 29.09 7.13
N TYR A 391 0.17 28.96 8.12
CA TYR A 391 1.17 29.98 8.44
C TYR A 391 2.32 29.87 7.44
N PRO A 392 2.68 30.96 6.72
CA PRO A 392 3.78 30.94 5.74
C PRO A 392 5.11 30.41 6.28
N ASP A 393 5.37 30.61 7.57
CA ASP A 393 6.58 30.14 8.26
C ASP A 393 6.71 28.61 8.32
N GLN A 394 5.66 27.85 7.97
CA GLN A 394 5.74 26.40 7.80
C GLN A 394 6.49 25.97 6.53
N VAL A 395 6.66 26.88 5.55
CA VAL A 395 7.46 26.61 4.36
C VAL A 395 8.94 26.58 4.76
N SER A 396 9.46 25.36 4.93
CA SER A 396 10.83 25.16 5.40
C SER A 396 11.88 25.58 4.36
N PRO A 397 13.04 26.14 4.77
CA PRO A 397 14.11 26.52 3.85
C PRO A 397 14.59 25.39 2.94
N TRP A 398 14.62 24.14 3.42
CA TRP A 398 15.03 22.99 2.60
C TRP A 398 14.15 22.86 1.35
N LEU A 399 12.85 23.15 1.44
CA LEU A 399 11.92 22.99 0.34
C LEU A 399 12.15 24.01 -0.76
N VAL A 400 12.41 25.26 -0.37
CA VAL A 400 12.68 26.35 -1.30
C VAL A 400 13.95 26.09 -2.11
N GLU A 401 14.97 25.53 -1.47
CA GLU A 401 16.22 25.12 -2.13
C GLU A 401 16.06 23.82 -2.94
N TRP A 402 15.20 22.92 -2.47
CA TRP A 402 15.04 21.60 -3.06
C TRP A 402 14.11 21.58 -4.27
N ILE A 403 13.07 22.41 -4.33
CA ILE A 403 12.12 22.37 -5.45
C ILE A 403 12.74 22.91 -6.75
N PRO A 404 12.67 22.19 -7.88
CA PRO A 404 13.21 22.64 -9.16
C PRO A 404 12.36 23.74 -9.80
N PRO A 405 12.92 24.53 -10.74
CA PRO A 405 12.12 25.51 -11.51
C PRO A 405 11.02 24.86 -12.36
N LYS A 406 11.25 23.63 -12.83
CA LYS A 406 10.27 22.80 -13.56
C LYS A 406 10.04 21.50 -12.78
N GLY A 407 8.78 21.24 -12.45
CA GLY A 407 8.36 20.09 -11.67
C GLY A 407 7.46 20.51 -10.51
N GLY A 408 6.89 19.52 -9.84
CA GLY A 408 5.98 19.73 -8.71
C GLY A 408 5.49 18.39 -8.19
N TYR A 409 4.82 18.39 -7.05
CA TYR A 409 4.31 17.18 -6.42
C TYR A 409 3.12 17.48 -5.53
N PHE A 410 2.42 16.44 -5.10
CA PHE A 410 1.44 16.54 -4.03
C PHE A 410 2.13 16.39 -2.67
N ILE A 411 1.89 17.34 -1.76
CA ILE A 411 2.37 17.31 -0.36
C ILE A 411 1.88 16.05 0.35
N GLY A 412 2.57 15.69 1.43
CA GLY A 412 2.29 14.48 2.18
C GLY A 412 0.97 14.50 2.94
N ASN A 413 0.55 15.67 3.45
CA ASN A 413 -0.62 15.79 4.30
C ASN A 413 -1.13 17.25 4.35
N LEU A 414 -2.43 17.42 4.59
CA LEU A 414 -3.07 18.71 4.78
C LEU A 414 -4.09 18.62 5.91
N GLN A 415 -3.98 19.48 6.91
CA GLN A 415 -4.86 19.56 8.07
C GLN A 415 -5.17 21.04 8.38
N PRO A 416 -6.16 21.33 9.25
CA PRO A 416 -6.37 22.68 9.76
C PRO A 416 -5.07 23.25 10.36
N ALA A 417 -4.63 24.38 9.82
CA ALA A 417 -3.40 25.08 10.17
C ALA A 417 -2.09 24.28 10.02
N HIS A 418 -2.08 23.19 9.24
CA HIS A 418 -0.87 22.37 9.05
C HIS A 418 -0.75 21.79 7.64
N MET A 419 0.41 21.99 7.01
CA MET A 419 0.82 21.34 5.77
C MET A 419 2.10 20.53 5.99
N ASP A 420 2.07 19.24 5.67
CA ASP A 420 3.26 18.40 5.64
C ASP A 420 3.85 18.40 4.23
N PHE A 421 4.87 19.23 4.02
CA PHE A 421 5.51 19.39 2.72
C PHE A 421 6.41 18.21 2.32
N ARG A 422 6.59 17.16 3.12
CA ARG A 422 7.40 16.01 2.71
C ARG A 422 6.84 15.38 1.42
N PHE A 423 7.73 15.00 0.52
CA PHE A 423 7.40 14.20 -0.66
C PHE A 423 7.18 12.75 -0.23
N PHE A 424 6.06 12.14 -0.59
CA PHE A 424 5.80 10.71 -0.39
C PHE A 424 5.65 10.01 -1.73
N SER A 425 6.49 9.01 -1.97
CA SER A 425 6.62 8.37 -3.28
C SER A 425 5.35 7.64 -3.70
N LEU A 426 4.83 6.75 -2.85
CA LEU A 426 3.66 5.94 -3.20
C LEU A 426 2.45 6.83 -3.51
N GLY A 427 2.14 7.81 -2.65
CA GLY A 427 1.02 8.74 -2.88
C GLY A 427 1.14 9.51 -4.19
N ASN A 428 2.34 10.01 -4.53
CA ASN A 428 2.55 10.75 -5.78
C ASN A 428 2.48 9.84 -7.02
N LEU A 429 3.15 8.68 -6.98
CA LEU A 429 3.13 7.72 -8.07
C LEU A 429 1.72 7.17 -8.29
N TRP A 430 1.00 6.82 -7.23
CA TRP A 430 -0.36 6.31 -7.35
C TRP A 430 -1.38 7.38 -7.75
N SER A 431 -1.10 8.65 -7.47
CA SER A 431 -1.88 9.77 -8.02
C SER A 431 -1.73 9.87 -9.55
N ILE A 432 -0.55 9.53 -10.10
CA ILE A 432 -0.35 9.38 -11.55
C ILE A 432 -1.15 8.17 -12.03
N VAL A 433 -0.96 6.98 -11.44
CA VAL A 433 -1.57 5.71 -11.87
C VAL A 433 -3.10 5.80 -11.90
N SER A 434 -3.73 6.40 -10.88
CA SER A 434 -5.19 6.50 -10.77
C SER A 434 -5.83 7.67 -11.54
N SER A 435 -5.04 8.54 -12.20
CA SER A 435 -5.52 9.81 -12.79
C SER A 435 -6.09 10.80 -11.77
N LEU A 436 -5.70 10.69 -10.51
CA LEU A 436 -5.96 11.75 -9.53
C LEU A 436 -5.17 13.01 -9.89
N ALA A 437 -3.92 12.85 -10.30
CA ALA A 437 -3.13 13.89 -10.93
C ALA A 437 -3.67 14.22 -12.33
N THR A 438 -3.70 15.50 -12.69
CA THR A 438 -3.87 15.89 -14.10
C THR A 438 -2.65 15.45 -14.93
N THR A 439 -2.79 15.31 -16.26
CA THR A 439 -1.66 15.00 -17.15
C THR A 439 -0.45 15.92 -16.93
N GLN A 440 -0.70 17.22 -16.75
CA GLN A 440 0.37 18.20 -16.48
C GLN A 440 1.06 17.94 -15.14
N GLN A 441 0.29 17.71 -14.07
CA GLN A 441 0.83 17.37 -12.76
C GLN A 441 1.61 16.06 -12.79
N SER A 442 1.13 15.05 -13.53
CA SER A 442 1.83 13.77 -13.69
C SER A 442 3.19 13.93 -14.35
N HIS A 443 3.29 14.69 -15.45
CA HIS A 443 4.59 15.00 -16.06
C HIS A 443 5.48 15.80 -15.11
N ALA A 444 4.92 16.76 -14.36
CA ALA A 444 5.68 17.57 -13.41
C ALA A 444 6.22 16.76 -12.21
N ILE A 445 5.49 15.73 -11.75
CA ILE A 445 5.99 14.77 -10.74
C ILE A 445 7.18 13.98 -11.30
N LEU A 446 7.09 13.49 -12.54
CA LEU A 446 8.19 12.75 -13.17
C LEU A 446 9.40 13.67 -13.43
N ASP A 447 9.17 14.92 -13.86
CA ASP A 447 10.22 15.94 -14.00
C ASP A 447 10.92 16.23 -12.66
N LEU A 448 10.17 16.28 -11.55
CA LEU A 448 10.72 16.40 -10.21
C LEU A 448 11.62 15.20 -9.88
N ILE A 449 11.15 13.98 -10.10
CA ILE A 449 11.92 12.75 -9.84
C ILE A 449 13.22 12.73 -10.64
N GLU A 450 13.21 13.14 -11.90
CA GLU A 450 14.42 13.24 -12.71
C GLU A 450 15.38 14.34 -12.22
N SER A 451 14.85 15.53 -11.91
CA SER A 451 15.67 16.65 -11.44
C SER A 451 16.28 16.40 -10.06
N LYS A 452 15.59 15.62 -9.21
CA LYS A 452 16.01 15.24 -7.85
C LYS A 452 16.36 13.76 -7.77
N TRP A 453 16.81 13.18 -8.88
CA TRP A 453 17.15 11.75 -9.01
C TRP A 453 18.10 11.27 -7.90
N SER A 454 19.08 12.11 -7.58
CA SER A 454 20.12 11.80 -6.61
C SER A 454 19.59 11.71 -5.17
N ASP A 455 18.45 12.33 -4.89
CA ASP A 455 17.81 12.34 -3.58
C ASP A 455 16.71 11.29 -3.50
N LEU A 456 15.86 11.21 -4.52
CA LEU A 456 14.66 10.36 -4.55
C LEU A 456 14.96 8.92 -4.99
N VAL A 457 15.79 8.73 -6.02
CA VAL A 457 16.21 7.40 -6.49
C VAL A 457 17.52 6.97 -5.84
N ALA A 458 18.47 7.90 -5.68
CA ALA A 458 19.76 7.66 -5.03
C ALA A 458 20.51 6.46 -5.64
N GLU A 459 21.15 5.61 -4.81
CA GLU A 459 21.81 4.37 -5.23
C GLU A 459 20.91 3.12 -5.09
N MET A 460 19.66 3.30 -4.66
CA MET A 460 18.64 2.24 -4.64
C MET A 460 17.25 2.89 -4.72
N PRO A 461 16.48 2.65 -5.80
CA PRO A 461 15.11 3.12 -5.90
C PRO A 461 14.23 2.44 -4.82
N LEU A 462 13.23 3.09 -4.25
CA LEU A 462 12.94 4.53 -4.26
C LEU A 462 12.81 5.00 -2.81
N LYS A 463 13.17 6.26 -2.51
CA LYS A 463 12.89 6.83 -1.18
C LYS A 463 11.41 6.75 -0.87
N ILE A 464 11.03 6.23 0.29
CA ILE A 464 9.61 6.19 0.69
C ILE A 464 9.06 7.60 0.90
N CYS A 465 9.85 8.47 1.54
CA CYS A 465 9.58 9.88 1.69
C CYS A 465 10.86 10.72 1.66
N TYR A 466 10.73 12.03 1.46
CA TYR A 466 11.84 12.98 1.50
C TYR A 466 11.39 14.37 2.02
N PRO A 467 12.20 15.05 2.85
CA PRO A 467 13.40 14.55 3.52
C PRO A 467 13.06 13.68 4.74
N ALA A 468 14.09 13.11 5.38
CA ALA A 468 13.93 12.49 6.69
C ALA A 468 13.74 13.56 7.79
N LEU A 469 12.94 13.21 8.80
CA LEU A 469 12.87 13.95 10.06
C LEU A 469 14.17 13.75 10.83
N GLU A 470 14.78 14.84 11.30
CA GLU A 470 16.04 14.81 12.05
C GLU A 470 15.89 15.46 13.43
N ASN A 471 16.86 15.20 14.32
CA ASN A 471 17.02 15.90 15.60
C ASN A 471 15.72 15.97 16.43
N LEU A 472 15.25 17.19 16.71
CA LEU A 472 14.07 17.43 17.54
C LEU A 472 12.77 17.04 16.83
N GLU A 473 12.69 17.22 15.51
CA GLU A 473 11.52 16.81 14.72
C GLU A 473 11.32 15.30 14.80
N TRP A 474 12.40 14.53 14.64
CA TRP A 474 12.36 13.08 14.82
C TRP A 474 11.85 12.70 16.22
N LYS A 475 12.40 13.31 17.28
CA LYS A 475 11.98 13.03 18.66
C LYS A 475 10.51 13.31 18.90
N ILE A 476 10.01 14.46 18.43
CA ILE A 476 8.63 14.92 18.66
C ILE A 476 7.64 14.11 17.83
N ILE A 477 7.88 14.01 16.52
CA ILE A 477 6.91 13.45 15.57
C ILE A 477 6.85 11.93 15.73
N THR A 478 8.01 11.26 15.76
CA THR A 478 8.03 9.79 15.85
C THR A 478 7.89 9.28 17.28
N GLY A 479 8.08 10.14 18.28
CA GLY A 479 8.20 9.71 19.67
C GLY A 479 9.55 9.05 19.98
N SER A 480 10.62 9.46 19.27
CA SER A 480 11.96 8.86 19.36
C SER A 480 12.00 7.38 18.95
N ASP A 481 11.24 7.01 17.91
CA ASP A 481 11.14 5.64 17.43
C ASP A 481 12.50 5.14 16.89
N PRO A 482 13.12 4.12 17.53
CA PRO A 482 14.46 3.67 17.18
C PRO A 482 14.55 2.92 15.84
N LYS A 483 13.42 2.47 15.26
CA LYS A 483 13.40 1.87 13.91
C LYS A 483 13.41 2.95 12.82
N ASN A 484 12.84 4.11 13.11
CA ASN A 484 12.69 5.26 12.21
C ASN A 484 13.73 6.36 12.46
N THR A 485 14.98 5.99 12.74
CA THR A 485 16.08 6.97 12.80
C THR A 485 16.22 7.73 11.47
N PRO A 486 16.84 8.92 11.45
CA PRO A 486 17.01 9.68 10.21
C PRO A 486 17.59 8.84 9.07
N TRP A 487 16.90 8.85 7.92
CA TRP A 487 17.27 8.11 6.72
C TRP A 487 17.22 6.59 6.88
N SER A 488 16.31 6.07 7.71
CA SER A 488 16.12 4.65 7.97
C SER A 488 14.65 4.27 7.92
N TYR A 489 14.36 3.06 7.43
CA TYR A 489 13.01 2.48 7.39
C TYR A 489 11.98 3.46 6.77
N HIS A 490 10.93 3.87 7.49
CA HIS A 490 9.94 4.82 6.96
C HIS A 490 10.44 6.27 6.91
N ASN A 491 11.47 6.61 7.70
CA ASN A 491 11.97 7.96 7.82
C ASN A 491 13.06 8.25 6.78
N GLY A 492 12.69 8.23 5.50
CA GLY A 492 13.61 8.49 4.39
C GLY A 492 14.49 7.29 3.98
N GLY A 493 14.10 6.06 4.35
CA GLY A 493 14.67 4.84 3.78
C GLY A 493 14.32 4.68 2.30
N SER A 494 15.13 3.90 1.59
CA SER A 494 14.87 3.49 0.20
C SER A 494 14.28 2.09 0.16
N TRP A 495 13.17 1.93 -0.55
CA TRP A 495 12.36 0.72 -0.56
C TRP A 495 12.28 0.15 -1.98
N PRO A 496 12.94 -0.99 -2.27
CA PRO A 496 12.95 -1.60 -3.60
C PRO A 496 11.56 -1.93 -4.15
N THR A 497 10.61 -2.28 -3.27
CA THR A 497 9.21 -2.54 -3.66
C THR A 497 8.60 -1.36 -4.43
N LEU A 498 8.99 -0.11 -4.17
CA LEU A 498 8.43 1.06 -4.87
C LEU A 498 8.79 1.17 -6.36
N LEU A 499 9.70 0.30 -6.83
CA LEU A 499 10.15 0.25 -8.23
C LEU A 499 9.02 -0.08 -9.20
N TRP A 500 8.06 -0.94 -8.81
CA TRP A 500 6.95 -1.28 -9.71
C TRP A 500 5.98 -0.12 -9.87
N GLN A 501 5.65 0.64 -8.81
CA GLN A 501 4.77 1.81 -8.91
C GLN A 501 5.43 2.91 -9.76
N LEU A 502 6.75 3.11 -9.62
CA LEU A 502 7.49 4.03 -10.48
C LEU A 502 7.40 3.59 -11.94
N THR A 503 7.50 2.28 -12.19
CA THR A 503 7.39 1.71 -13.54
C THR A 503 6.02 1.95 -14.13
N VAL A 504 4.94 1.62 -13.43
CA VAL A 504 3.56 1.83 -13.91
C VAL A 504 3.29 3.31 -14.20
N ALA A 505 3.68 4.21 -13.29
CA ALA A 505 3.52 5.65 -13.48
C ALA A 505 4.30 6.17 -14.70
N SER A 506 5.54 5.70 -14.88
CA SER A 506 6.40 6.06 -16.02
C SER A 506 5.81 5.57 -17.35
N LEU A 507 5.34 4.32 -17.40
CA LEU A 507 4.71 3.75 -18.59
C LEU A 507 3.41 4.45 -18.96
N LYS A 508 2.57 4.77 -17.97
CA LYS A 508 1.33 5.51 -18.19
C LYS A 508 1.57 6.85 -18.88
N MET A 509 2.64 7.53 -18.50
CA MET A 509 3.01 8.83 -19.05
C MET A 509 3.90 8.73 -20.30
N ASN A 510 4.08 7.52 -20.85
CA ASN A 510 4.94 7.25 -22.00
C ASN A 510 6.39 7.72 -21.80
N ARG A 511 6.93 7.44 -20.60
CA ARG A 511 8.31 7.76 -20.18
C ARG A 511 9.07 6.54 -19.64
N PRO A 512 9.13 5.42 -20.39
CA PRO A 512 9.74 4.17 -19.92
C PRO A 512 11.21 4.31 -19.49
N GLU A 513 11.92 5.31 -20.02
CA GLU A 513 13.34 5.57 -19.72
C GLU A 513 13.62 5.82 -18.23
N ILE A 514 12.67 6.43 -17.51
CA ILE A 514 12.77 6.70 -16.07
C ILE A 514 12.81 5.37 -15.32
N ALA A 515 11.87 4.47 -15.64
CA ALA A 515 11.76 3.17 -15.00
C ALA A 515 12.93 2.25 -15.36
N ALA A 516 13.33 2.20 -16.64
CA ALA A 516 14.46 1.40 -17.09
C ALA A 516 15.77 1.79 -16.38
N LYS A 517 16.02 3.09 -16.21
CA LYS A 517 17.17 3.61 -15.47
C LYS A 517 17.11 3.26 -13.98
N ALA A 518 15.94 3.27 -13.36
CA ALA A 518 15.77 2.87 -11.96
C ALA A 518 16.03 1.37 -11.78
N VAL A 519 15.51 0.53 -12.68
CA VAL A 519 15.78 -0.92 -12.69
C VAL A 519 17.28 -1.21 -12.82
N GLU A 520 17.98 -0.53 -13.72
CA GLU A 520 19.43 -0.67 -13.88
C GLU A 520 20.18 -0.35 -12.57
N ILE A 521 19.73 0.66 -11.82
CA ILE A 521 20.33 0.99 -10.51
C ILE A 521 20.08 -0.13 -9.50
N ALA A 522 18.86 -0.68 -9.43
CA ALA A 522 18.53 -1.77 -8.51
C ALA A 522 19.34 -3.05 -8.84
N GLU A 523 19.43 -3.43 -10.12
CA GLU A 523 20.14 -4.62 -10.60
C GLU A 523 21.64 -4.63 -10.25
N ARG A 524 22.25 -3.47 -10.02
CA ARG A 524 23.66 -3.38 -9.61
C ARG A 524 23.97 -4.10 -8.30
N ARG A 525 22.98 -4.22 -7.40
CA ARG A 525 23.23 -4.78 -6.06
C ARG A 525 22.07 -5.53 -5.42
N ILE A 526 20.83 -5.42 -5.88
CA ILE A 526 19.67 -6.00 -5.17
C ILE A 526 19.81 -7.52 -4.91
N ALA A 527 20.29 -8.28 -5.90
CA ALA A 527 20.53 -9.72 -5.74
C ALA A 527 21.79 -10.02 -4.91
N THR A 528 22.88 -9.26 -5.12
CA THR A 528 24.13 -9.44 -4.33
C THR A 528 23.89 -9.16 -2.84
N ASP A 529 23.01 -8.21 -2.53
CA ASP A 529 22.61 -7.85 -1.19
C ASP A 529 21.50 -8.76 -0.62
N LYS A 530 21.11 -9.81 -1.36
CA LYS A 530 20.10 -10.80 -0.95
C LYS A 530 18.71 -10.21 -0.72
N TRP A 531 18.27 -9.36 -1.65
CA TRP A 531 16.92 -8.82 -1.72
C TRP A 531 16.41 -8.19 -0.40
N PRO A 532 17.08 -7.15 0.13
CA PRO A 532 16.67 -6.53 1.37
C PRO A 532 15.28 -5.89 1.30
N GLU A 533 14.58 -5.88 2.43
CA GLU A 533 13.36 -5.12 2.69
C GLU A 533 13.53 -3.61 2.40
N TYR A 534 14.62 -2.99 2.89
CA TYR A 534 14.91 -1.57 2.68
C TYR A 534 16.41 -1.24 2.81
N TYR A 535 16.75 -0.01 2.42
CA TYR A 535 18.10 0.55 2.47
C TYR A 535 18.12 1.89 3.20
N ASP A 536 19.20 2.14 3.95
CA ASP A 536 19.37 3.30 4.80
C ASP A 536 20.36 4.31 4.21
N THR A 537 20.44 5.47 4.86
CA THR A 537 21.26 6.66 4.54
C THR A 537 20.67 7.53 3.43
N LYS A 538 21.09 8.80 3.40
CA LYS A 538 20.71 9.78 2.38
C LYS A 538 20.83 9.24 0.95
N ARG A 539 21.87 8.44 0.70
CA ARG A 539 22.18 7.88 -0.63
C ARG A 539 21.80 6.41 -0.81
N ALA A 540 21.12 5.80 0.16
CA ALA A 540 20.74 4.37 0.12
C ALA A 540 21.93 3.40 0.04
N ARG A 541 23.07 3.78 0.63
CA ARG A 541 24.32 3.02 0.50
C ARG A 541 24.37 1.77 1.37
N PHE A 542 23.68 1.78 2.50
CA PHE A 542 23.68 0.67 3.45
C PHE A 542 22.39 -0.13 3.33
N ILE A 543 22.50 -1.45 3.45
CA ILE A 543 21.34 -2.30 3.72
C ILE A 543 20.71 -1.80 5.03
N GLY A 544 19.38 -1.82 5.09
CA GLY A 544 18.63 -1.27 6.21
C GLY A 544 19.03 -1.90 7.54
N LYS A 545 19.10 -1.07 8.60
CA LYS A 545 19.62 -1.46 9.92
C LYS A 545 18.95 -2.69 10.53
N GLN A 546 17.67 -2.88 10.24
CA GLN A 546 16.86 -4.03 10.66
C GLN A 546 16.10 -4.61 9.46
N SER A 547 16.65 -4.49 8.25
CA SER A 547 16.05 -5.02 7.04
C SER A 547 16.10 -6.55 7.06
N ARG A 548 14.96 -7.19 6.81
CA ARG A 548 14.98 -8.62 6.46
C ARG A 548 15.63 -8.80 5.10
N LEU A 549 16.28 -9.94 4.90
CA LEU A 549 16.72 -10.41 3.59
C LEU A 549 15.64 -11.26 2.94
N TYR A 550 15.72 -11.42 1.63
CA TYR A 550 14.74 -12.16 0.82
C TYR A 550 13.32 -11.70 1.10
N GLN A 551 13.13 -10.38 1.17
CA GLN A 551 11.83 -9.78 1.36
C GLN A 551 11.03 -9.90 0.05
N THR A 552 9.87 -10.55 0.14
CA THR A 552 9.09 -10.98 -1.01
C THR A 552 8.62 -9.80 -1.87
N TRP A 553 8.15 -8.71 -1.28
CA TRP A 553 7.72 -7.55 -2.08
C TRP A 553 8.86 -6.81 -2.79
N SER A 554 10.11 -6.97 -2.34
CA SER A 554 11.30 -6.38 -2.98
C SER A 554 11.63 -7.17 -4.24
N ILE A 555 11.54 -8.50 -4.14
CA ILE A 555 11.67 -9.45 -5.25
C ILE A 555 10.53 -9.24 -6.25
N ALA A 556 9.28 -9.27 -5.79
CA ALA A 556 8.10 -9.14 -6.63
C ALA A 556 8.02 -7.75 -7.30
N GLY A 557 8.34 -6.67 -6.58
CA GLY A 557 8.36 -5.32 -7.16
C GLY A 557 9.38 -5.18 -8.30
N TYR A 558 10.55 -5.81 -8.17
CA TYR A 558 11.52 -5.92 -9.26
C TYR A 558 10.96 -6.72 -10.44
N LEU A 559 10.38 -7.91 -10.19
CA LEU A 559 9.80 -8.76 -11.25
C LEU A 559 8.68 -8.06 -12.01
N VAL A 560 7.77 -7.35 -11.31
CA VAL A 560 6.71 -6.57 -11.97
C VAL A 560 7.32 -5.48 -12.85
N ALA A 561 8.33 -4.75 -12.35
CA ALA A 561 9.00 -3.73 -13.15
C ALA A 561 9.62 -4.30 -14.44
N LYS A 562 10.30 -5.45 -14.36
CA LYS A 562 10.89 -6.14 -15.52
C LYS A 562 9.83 -6.59 -16.52
N GLN A 563 8.79 -7.28 -16.06
CA GLN A 563 7.71 -7.77 -16.92
C GLN A 563 6.98 -6.62 -17.63
N LEU A 564 6.73 -5.50 -16.94
CA LEU A 564 6.07 -4.35 -17.53
C LEU A 564 6.96 -3.57 -18.51
N LEU A 565 8.27 -3.52 -18.30
CA LEU A 565 9.20 -2.94 -19.27
C LEU A 565 9.33 -3.79 -20.53
N ASP A 566 9.26 -5.11 -20.41
CA ASP A 566 9.22 -6.04 -21.55
C ASP A 566 7.89 -5.97 -22.32
N LYS A 567 6.77 -5.86 -21.59
CA LYS A 567 5.42 -5.76 -22.15
C LYS A 567 4.64 -4.55 -21.61
N PRO A 568 4.93 -3.31 -22.10
CA PRO A 568 4.31 -2.08 -21.60
C PRO A 568 2.78 -2.05 -21.63
N ASP A 569 2.16 -2.66 -22.65
CA ASP A 569 0.70 -2.71 -22.78
C ASP A 569 0.02 -3.45 -21.61
N ALA A 570 0.73 -4.38 -20.95
CA ALA A 570 0.18 -5.11 -19.81
C ALA A 570 -0.06 -4.20 -18.59
N ALA A 571 0.60 -3.05 -18.49
CA ALA A 571 0.42 -2.09 -17.40
C ALA A 571 -1.00 -1.47 -17.37
N ARG A 572 -1.76 -1.55 -18.48
CA ARG A 572 -3.14 -1.03 -18.58
C ARG A 572 -4.12 -1.63 -17.56
N ILE A 573 -3.84 -2.82 -17.04
CA ILE A 573 -4.69 -3.43 -15.99
C ILE A 573 -4.63 -2.64 -14.67
N LEU A 574 -3.55 -1.88 -14.45
CA LEU A 574 -3.25 -1.22 -13.17
C LEU A 574 -3.70 0.23 -13.10
N TRP A 575 -3.79 0.94 -14.22
CA TRP A 575 -4.16 2.35 -14.21
C TRP A 575 -5.61 2.61 -14.61
N ASN A 576 -6.05 3.85 -14.37
CA ASN A 576 -7.30 4.41 -14.86
C ASN A 576 -6.98 5.54 -15.85
N ASP A 577 -7.81 5.72 -16.87
CA ASP A 577 -7.73 6.91 -17.74
C ASP A 577 -8.36 8.12 -17.06
N GLU A 578 -8.16 9.32 -17.60
CA GLU A 578 -8.77 10.51 -17.01
C GLU A 578 -10.29 10.50 -17.21
N ASP A 579 -11.02 10.71 -16.11
CA ASP A 579 -12.47 10.62 -16.09
C ASP A 579 -13.11 11.88 -16.69
N THR A 580 -13.74 11.72 -17.85
CA THR A 580 -14.42 12.80 -18.57
C THR A 580 -15.60 13.39 -17.80
N GLU A 581 -16.32 12.60 -17.00
CA GLU A 581 -17.44 13.08 -16.20
C GLU A 581 -16.94 14.01 -15.08
N ILE A 582 -15.83 13.62 -14.43
CA ILE A 582 -15.17 14.45 -13.42
C ILE A 582 -14.63 15.75 -14.05
N LEU A 583 -14.00 15.68 -15.22
CA LEU A 583 -13.53 16.87 -15.96
C LEU A 583 -14.69 17.82 -16.34
N ASN A 584 -15.81 17.27 -16.77
CA ASN A 584 -17.01 18.03 -17.10
C ASN A 584 -17.62 18.69 -15.85
N ALA A 585 -17.59 18.02 -14.70
CA ALA A 585 -18.01 18.58 -13.42
C ALA A 585 -17.17 19.83 -13.04
N PHE A 586 -15.86 19.83 -13.30
CA PHE A 586 -15.01 21.00 -13.06
C PHE A 586 -15.29 22.16 -14.03
N SER A 587 -15.57 21.84 -15.29
CA SER A 587 -15.89 22.85 -16.32
C SER A 587 -17.25 23.53 -16.07
N THR A 588 -18.23 22.80 -15.54
CA THR A 588 -19.57 23.31 -15.24
C THR A 588 -19.63 24.08 -13.92
N ASN A 589 -18.85 23.67 -12.90
CA ASN A 589 -18.76 24.40 -11.62
C ASN A 589 -18.08 25.77 -11.75
N ARG A 590 -17.14 25.95 -12.70
CA ARG A 590 -16.57 27.28 -13.00
C ARG A 590 -17.59 28.29 -13.54
N LYS A 591 -18.74 27.85 -14.08
CA LYS A 591 -19.80 28.71 -14.62
C LYS A 591 -20.94 29.01 -13.64
N ARG A 592 -21.00 28.35 -12.48
CA ARG A 592 -21.99 28.66 -11.44
C ARG A 592 -21.51 29.82 -10.57
N GLY A 593 -21.75 31.04 -11.04
CA GLY A 593 -21.84 32.19 -10.13
C GLY A 593 -22.86 31.88 -9.02
N LYS A 594 -22.52 32.23 -7.77
CA LYS A 594 -23.29 31.99 -6.54
C LYS A 594 -24.80 32.20 -6.77
N LYS A 595 -25.57 31.13 -6.98
CA LYS A 595 -27.02 31.18 -6.77
C LYS A 595 -27.23 31.22 -5.27
N VAL A 596 -27.82 32.32 -4.78
CA VAL A 596 -28.30 32.45 -3.41
C VAL A 596 -29.30 31.32 -3.15
N LEU A 597 -28.85 30.24 -2.53
CA LEU A 597 -29.72 29.18 -2.04
C LEU A 597 -30.55 29.76 -0.90
N LYS A 598 -31.88 29.79 -1.08
CA LYS A 598 -32.80 30.06 0.03
C LYS A 598 -32.49 29.04 1.13
N LYS A 599 -32.11 29.53 2.32
CA LYS A 599 -31.94 28.68 3.51
C LYS A 599 -33.28 28.01 3.82
N THR A 600 -33.43 26.77 3.40
CA THR A 600 -34.47 25.88 3.91
C THR A 600 -33.96 25.32 5.22
N TYR A 601 -34.47 25.88 6.32
CA TYR A 601 -34.34 25.26 7.63
C TYR A 601 -35.24 24.01 7.62
N ILE A 602 -34.67 22.86 8.00
CA ILE A 602 -35.47 21.71 8.40
C ILE A 602 -35.96 22.06 9.82
N VAL A 603 -37.27 22.19 9.99
CA VAL A 603 -37.91 22.40 11.29
C VAL A 603 -38.16 21.06 11.95
#